data_AF-A0A6V6Y3P7-F1
#
_entry.id   AF-A0A6V6Y3P7-F1
#
_cell.length_a   1.000
_cell.length_b   1.000
_cell.length_c   1.000
_cell.angle_alpha   90.00
_cell.angle_beta   90.00
_cell.angle_gamma   90.00
#
_symmetry.space_group_name_H-M   'P 1'
#
loop_
_entity.id
_entity.type
_entity.pdbx_description
1 polymer ?
#
loop_
_entity_poly.entity_id
_entity_poly.type
_entity_poly.pdbx_seq_one_letter_code
_entity_poly.pdbx_strand_id
1 'polypeptide(L)'
;MFGFKKKPKTLYEKITADPATDIGEDGSFELAVLRGEEKVEPVNTDPLDVGIMEYFGREAFSIQHIESFFEKHKALEAIPHFENWLYAFDQMDRPFLGLSILLMRDSQVIEAIKFGIYLTQFTDLSHKTQARVMVENLGKHPAFSYYALTALLRSDRGTHAFYDLGSTLEGRGHDMYDIMARALLEKGRQ
;
A
#
# COMPACT_ATOMS: atom_id res chain seq x y z
N MET A 1 1.18 -42.30 5.80
CA MET A 1 1.61 -41.26 4.85
C MET A 1 0.84 -39.98 5.16
N PHE A 2 1.40 -39.08 5.97
CA PHE A 2 0.80 -37.76 6.18
C PHE A 2 1.29 -36.85 5.05
N GLY A 3 0.44 -36.64 4.04
CA GLY A 3 0.70 -35.65 3.01
C GLY A 3 0.67 -34.27 3.64
N PHE A 4 1.82 -33.62 3.76
CA PHE A 4 1.91 -32.19 4.06
C PHE A 4 1.19 -31.43 2.94
N LYS A 5 -0.09 -31.09 3.14
CA LYS A 5 -0.78 -30.11 2.28
C LYS A 5 0.00 -28.81 2.42
N LYS A 6 0.67 -28.38 1.34
CA LYS A 6 1.31 -27.05 1.28
C LYS A 6 0.23 -26.03 1.60
N LYS A 7 0.51 -25.13 2.55
CA LYS A 7 -0.39 -23.98 2.82
C LYS A 7 -0.61 -23.22 1.51
N PRO A 8 -1.83 -22.73 1.25
CA PRO A 8 -2.08 -21.89 0.08
C PRO A 8 -1.15 -20.67 0.15
N LYS A 9 -0.60 -20.28 -1.00
CA LYS A 9 0.27 -19.10 -1.09
C LYS A 9 -0.51 -17.83 -0.78
N THR A 10 0.10 -16.90 -0.04
CA THR A 10 -0.49 -15.57 0.17
C THR A 10 -0.49 -14.76 -1.12
N LEU A 11 -1.26 -13.66 -1.17
CA LEU A 11 -1.27 -12.74 -2.31
C LEU A 11 0.13 -12.17 -2.57
N TYR A 12 0.86 -11.80 -1.51
CA TYR A 12 2.26 -11.39 -1.60
C TYR A 12 3.16 -12.45 -2.24
N GLU A 13 3.03 -13.72 -1.84
CA GLU A 13 3.83 -14.81 -2.40
C GLU A 13 3.49 -15.10 -3.86
N LYS A 14 2.23 -14.89 -4.28
CA LYS A 14 1.82 -15.01 -5.69
C LYS A 14 2.45 -13.90 -6.53
N ILE A 15 2.28 -12.64 -6.13
CA ILE A 15 2.80 -11.47 -6.84
C ILE A 15 4.33 -11.48 -6.90
N THR A 16 4.99 -11.85 -5.80
CA THR A 16 6.46 -11.91 -5.77
C THR A 16 7.00 -13.01 -6.69
N ALA A 17 6.25 -14.10 -6.88
CA ALA A 17 6.62 -15.16 -7.81
C ALA A 17 6.36 -14.79 -9.28
N ASP A 18 5.27 -14.05 -9.53
CA ASP A 18 4.88 -13.57 -10.86
C ASP A 18 4.14 -12.23 -10.73
N PRO A 19 4.82 -11.09 -10.99
CA PRO A 19 4.20 -9.76 -10.92
C PRO A 19 3.10 -9.53 -11.95
N ALA A 20 2.95 -10.39 -12.96
CA ALA A 20 1.88 -10.32 -13.96
C ALA A 20 0.68 -11.21 -13.61
N THR A 21 0.68 -11.86 -12.44
CA THR A 21 -0.42 -12.71 -12.00
C THR A 21 -1.73 -11.92 -11.92
N ASP A 22 -2.79 -12.42 -12.55
CA ASP A 22 -4.12 -11.82 -12.43
C ASP A 22 -4.67 -12.04 -11.02
N ILE A 23 -5.00 -10.94 -10.34
CA ILE A 23 -5.60 -10.92 -9.00
C ILE A 23 -7.00 -10.28 -8.99
N GLY A 24 -7.57 -9.98 -10.15
CA GLY A 24 -8.88 -9.33 -10.29
C GLY A 24 -8.87 -7.81 -10.15
N GLU A 25 -7.70 -7.21 -9.92
CA GLU A 25 -7.51 -5.75 -9.96
C GLU A 25 -6.25 -5.40 -10.75
N ASP A 26 -6.28 -4.30 -11.49
CA ASP A 26 -5.22 -3.93 -12.43
C ASP A 26 -4.75 -2.47 -12.30
N GLY A 27 -5.18 -1.79 -11.24
CA GLY A 27 -4.83 -0.39 -10.96
C GLY A 27 -5.64 0.64 -11.75
N SER A 28 -6.69 0.24 -12.49
CA SER A 28 -7.48 1.19 -13.29
C SER A 28 -8.09 2.33 -12.46
N PHE A 29 -8.53 2.04 -11.24
CA PHE A 29 -9.13 3.04 -10.34
C PHE A 29 -8.10 4.10 -9.92
N GLU A 30 -6.93 3.69 -9.45
CA GLU A 30 -5.87 4.60 -9.03
C GLU A 30 -5.36 5.45 -10.21
N LEU A 31 -5.32 4.87 -11.42
CA LEU A 31 -4.95 5.60 -12.63
C LEU A 31 -6.00 6.65 -13.00
N ALA A 32 -7.29 6.33 -12.90
CA ALA A 32 -8.38 7.28 -13.15
C ALA A 32 -8.36 8.43 -12.13
N VAL A 33 -8.13 8.13 -10.85
CA VAL A 33 -7.95 9.15 -9.81
C VAL A 33 -6.74 10.04 -10.11
N LEU A 34 -5.59 9.46 -10.50
CA LEU A 34 -4.40 10.22 -10.89
C LEU A 34 -4.63 11.15 -12.09
N ARG A 35 -5.48 10.74 -13.04
CA ARG A 35 -5.86 11.55 -14.21
C ARG A 35 -6.94 12.59 -13.89
N GLY A 36 -7.52 12.56 -12.68
CA GLY A 36 -8.65 13.41 -12.30
C GLY A 36 -9.97 13.00 -12.96
N GLU A 37 -10.06 11.78 -13.49
CA GLU A 37 -11.25 11.22 -14.12
C GLU A 37 -12.24 10.69 -13.07
N GLU A 38 -11.71 10.26 -11.92
CA GLU A 38 -12.48 9.71 -10.79
C GLU A 38 -12.21 10.54 -9.53
N LYS A 39 -13.24 10.72 -8.70
CA LYS A 39 -13.11 11.39 -7.41
C LYS A 39 -13.17 10.37 -6.29
N VAL A 40 -12.27 10.53 -5.32
CA VAL A 40 -12.28 9.72 -4.10
C VAL A 40 -13.28 10.33 -3.12
N GLU A 41 -14.35 9.62 -2.84
CA GLU A 41 -15.33 10.00 -1.83
C GLU A 41 -14.91 9.41 -0.48
N PRO A 42 -14.76 10.23 0.59
CA PRO A 42 -14.42 9.74 1.91
C PRO A 42 -15.53 8.83 2.48
N VAL A 43 -15.12 7.82 3.24
CA VAL A 43 -16.04 6.87 3.91
C VAL A 43 -15.92 6.97 5.43
N ASN A 44 -16.90 6.42 6.15
CA ASN A 44 -16.78 6.28 7.60
C ASN A 44 -15.71 5.22 7.93
N THR A 45 -14.61 5.66 8.52
CA THR A 45 -13.45 4.87 8.93
C THR A 45 -13.47 4.43 10.39
N ASP A 46 -14.51 4.74 11.18
CA ASP A 46 -14.62 4.26 12.57
C ASP A 46 -14.34 2.75 12.71
N PRO A 47 -14.85 1.86 11.82
CA PRO A 47 -14.53 0.43 11.91
C PRO A 47 -13.06 0.11 11.64
N LEU A 48 -12.41 0.86 10.74
CA LEU A 48 -10.98 0.73 10.47
C LEU A 48 -10.16 1.18 11.68
N ASP A 49 -10.51 2.31 12.27
CA ASP A 49 -9.84 2.85 13.46
C ASP A 49 -9.90 1.85 14.62
N VAL A 50 -11.05 1.21 14.83
CA VAL A 50 -11.20 0.12 15.82
C VAL A 50 -10.24 -1.03 15.54
N GLY A 51 -10.19 -1.52 14.30
CA GLY A 51 -9.27 -2.62 13.93
C GLY A 51 -7.79 -2.27 14.13
N ILE A 52 -7.41 -1.01 13.86
CA ILE A 52 -6.05 -0.51 14.10
C ILE A 52 -5.75 -0.40 15.60
N MET A 53 -6.69 0.10 16.41
CA MET A 53 -6.52 0.18 17.86
C MET A 53 -6.42 -1.20 18.50
N GLU A 54 -7.22 -2.16 18.05
CA GLU A 54 -7.15 -3.57 18.44
C GLU A 54 -5.79 -4.19 18.12
N TYR A 55 -5.19 -3.84 16.98
CA TYR A 55 -3.83 -4.28 16.65
C TYR A 55 -2.82 -3.80 17.71
N PHE A 56 -2.89 -2.52 18.11
CA PHE A 56 -2.03 -2.00 19.18
C PHE A 56 -2.36 -2.58 20.55
N GLY A 57 -3.63 -2.94 20.79
CA GLY A 57 -4.08 -3.72 21.95
C GLY A 57 -3.62 -5.19 21.92
N ARG A 58 -3.03 -5.66 20.81
CA ARG A 58 -2.63 -7.06 20.55
C ARG A 58 -3.81 -8.03 20.54
N GLU A 59 -4.97 -7.56 20.12
CA GLU A 59 -6.17 -8.38 19.99
C GLU A 59 -6.06 -9.31 18.77
N ALA A 60 -6.50 -10.56 18.96
CA ALA A 60 -6.28 -11.64 18.00
C ALA A 60 -6.99 -11.45 16.65
N PHE A 61 -8.05 -10.63 16.61
CA PHE A 61 -8.90 -10.44 15.43
C PHE A 61 -8.71 -9.09 14.72
N SER A 62 -7.73 -8.30 15.16
CA SER A 62 -7.44 -6.96 14.61
C SER A 62 -7.28 -6.94 13.08
N ILE A 63 -6.49 -7.86 12.53
CA ILE A 63 -6.29 -7.97 11.07
C ILE A 63 -7.60 -8.30 10.34
N GLN A 64 -8.44 -9.17 10.90
CA GLN A 64 -9.71 -9.57 10.28
C GLN A 64 -10.72 -8.42 10.26
N HIS A 65 -10.74 -7.58 11.30
CA HIS A 65 -11.56 -6.37 11.31
C HIS A 65 -11.08 -5.35 10.28
N ILE A 66 -9.76 -5.15 10.14
CA ILE A 66 -9.19 -4.29 9.09
C ILE A 66 -9.55 -4.83 7.69
N GLU A 67 -9.39 -6.13 7.46
CA GLU A 67 -9.76 -6.78 6.20
C GLU A 67 -11.26 -6.64 5.91
N SER A 68 -12.12 -6.84 6.90
CA SER A 68 -13.58 -6.74 6.75
C SER A 68 -14.04 -5.32 6.33
N PHE A 69 -13.30 -4.29 6.76
CA PHE A 69 -13.51 -2.93 6.27
C PHE A 69 -13.14 -2.83 4.78
N PHE A 70 -11.96 -3.31 4.42
CA PHE A 70 -11.42 -3.24 3.06
C PHE A 70 -12.07 -4.19 2.04
N GLU A 71 -12.88 -5.16 2.49
CA GLU A 71 -13.77 -5.92 1.60
C GLU A 71 -14.85 -5.04 0.94
N LYS A 72 -15.14 -3.87 1.52
CA LYS A 72 -16.22 -2.98 1.09
C LYS A 72 -15.75 -1.60 0.64
N HIS A 73 -14.50 -1.26 0.94
CA HIS A 73 -13.95 0.08 0.79
C HIS A 73 -12.58 0.04 0.12
N LYS A 74 -12.31 1.06 -0.70
CA LYS A 74 -11.01 1.26 -1.34
C LYS A 74 -10.03 1.91 -0.37
N ALA A 75 -8.76 1.55 -0.44
CA ALA A 75 -7.74 2.14 0.41
C ALA A 75 -7.64 3.66 0.24
N LEU A 76 -7.83 4.18 -0.98
CA LEU A 76 -7.87 5.63 -1.23
C LEU A 76 -8.98 6.34 -0.45
N GLU A 77 -10.14 5.71 -0.23
CA GLU A 77 -11.29 6.30 0.48
C GLU A 77 -10.99 6.55 1.97
N ALA A 78 -10.10 5.76 2.56
CA ALA A 78 -9.74 5.84 3.98
C ALA A 78 -8.58 6.81 4.27
N ILE A 79 -7.76 7.15 3.27
CA ILE A 79 -6.54 7.96 3.45
C ILE A 79 -6.83 9.35 4.03
N PRO A 80 -7.80 10.15 3.54
CA PRO A 80 -8.00 11.51 4.03
C PRO A 80 -8.32 11.58 5.53
N HIS A 81 -9.17 10.67 6.02
CA HIS A 81 -9.43 10.57 7.46
C HIS A 81 -8.19 10.15 8.22
N PHE A 82 -7.49 9.12 7.73
CA PHE A 82 -6.33 8.59 8.41
C PHE A 82 -5.18 9.59 8.54
N GLU A 83 -4.92 10.41 7.51
CA GLU A 83 -3.94 11.51 7.61
C GLU A 83 -4.34 12.51 8.71
N ASN A 84 -5.62 12.91 8.79
CA ASN A 84 -6.11 13.79 9.86
C ASN A 84 -6.01 13.15 11.24
N TRP A 85 -6.35 11.87 11.35
CA TRP A 85 -6.27 11.10 12.59
C TRP A 85 -4.82 10.99 13.08
N LEU A 86 -3.87 10.72 12.19
CA LEU A 86 -2.45 10.67 12.52
C LEU A 86 -1.90 12.02 12.99
N TYR A 87 -2.29 13.13 12.36
CA TYR A 87 -1.88 14.46 12.82
C TYR A 87 -2.35 14.75 14.26
N ALA A 88 -3.51 14.22 14.67
CA ALA A 88 -3.98 14.33 16.05
C ALA A 88 -3.19 13.43 17.03
N PHE A 89 -2.53 12.40 16.52
CA PHE A 89 -1.82 11.35 17.27
C PHE A 89 -0.30 11.56 17.39
N ASP A 90 0.23 12.75 17.05
CA ASP A 90 1.65 13.15 16.92
C ASP A 90 2.55 12.96 18.18
N GLN A 91 2.13 12.14 19.14
CA GLN A 91 2.89 11.74 20.33
C GLN A 91 3.30 10.25 20.36
N MET A 92 2.93 9.43 19.36
CA MET A 92 3.34 8.02 19.32
C MET A 92 4.55 7.80 18.41
N ASP A 93 5.66 7.32 18.99
CA ASP A 93 6.80 6.77 18.25
C ASP A 93 6.30 5.74 17.23
N ARG A 94 6.46 6.07 15.94
CA ARG A 94 5.65 5.58 14.81
C ARG A 94 5.52 4.05 14.75
N PRO A 95 4.39 3.46 15.17
CA PRO A 95 4.30 2.01 15.43
C PRO A 95 3.69 1.20 14.26
N PHE A 96 3.45 1.82 13.10
CA PHE A 96 2.77 1.18 11.96
C PHE A 96 3.65 0.24 11.13
N LEU A 97 4.96 0.17 11.38
CA LEU A 97 5.84 -0.74 10.66
C LEU A 97 5.42 -2.21 10.83
N GLY A 98 5.06 -2.61 12.05
CA GLY A 98 4.58 -3.97 12.29
C GLY A 98 3.26 -4.26 11.56
N LEU A 99 2.31 -3.32 11.61
CA LEU A 99 1.02 -3.46 10.95
C LEU A 99 1.14 -3.51 9.43
N SER A 100 1.92 -2.60 8.85
CA SER A 100 2.17 -2.56 7.40
C SER A 100 2.75 -3.87 6.88
N ILE A 101 3.75 -4.44 7.57
CA ILE A 101 4.34 -5.73 7.19
C ILE A 101 3.30 -6.86 7.28
N LEU A 102 2.49 -6.90 8.33
CA LEU A 102 1.46 -7.92 8.49
C LEU A 102 0.41 -7.84 7.37
N LEU A 103 -0.12 -6.64 7.10
CA LEU A 103 -1.09 -6.44 6.03
C LEU A 103 -0.51 -6.80 4.66
N MET A 104 0.71 -6.34 4.36
CA MET A 104 1.36 -6.66 3.08
C MET A 104 1.65 -8.15 2.92
N ARG A 105 2.05 -8.86 3.98
CA ARG A 105 2.51 -10.25 3.89
C ARG A 105 1.37 -11.25 3.92
N ASP A 106 0.42 -11.05 4.83
CA ASP A 106 -0.51 -12.08 5.29
C ASP A 106 -1.92 -11.87 4.75
N SER A 107 -2.30 -10.64 4.41
CA SER A 107 -3.66 -10.33 3.97
C SER A 107 -4.02 -10.99 2.64
N GLN A 108 -5.30 -11.36 2.49
CA GLN A 108 -5.88 -11.79 1.21
C GLN A 108 -6.76 -10.71 0.57
N VAL A 109 -6.95 -9.57 1.23
CA VAL A 109 -7.76 -8.45 0.74
C VAL A 109 -6.83 -7.43 0.08
N ILE A 110 -7.01 -7.22 -1.22
CA ILE A 110 -6.14 -6.35 -2.04
C ILE A 110 -6.07 -4.92 -1.46
N GLU A 111 -7.22 -4.37 -1.05
CA GLU A 111 -7.30 -3.04 -0.46
C GLU A 111 -6.60 -2.95 0.90
N ALA A 112 -6.61 -4.01 1.70
CA ALA A 112 -5.85 -4.06 2.95
C ALA A 112 -4.34 -4.10 2.69
N ILE A 113 -3.89 -4.78 1.63
CA ILE A 113 -2.48 -4.76 1.19
C ILE A 113 -2.08 -3.35 0.72
N LYS A 114 -2.90 -2.70 -0.10
CA LYS A 114 -2.70 -1.31 -0.56
C LYS A 114 -2.59 -0.36 0.63
N PHE A 115 -3.47 -0.50 1.63
CA PHE A 115 -3.39 0.25 2.88
C PHE A 115 -2.11 -0.06 3.66
N GLY A 116 -1.69 -1.33 3.73
CA GLY A 116 -0.41 -1.75 4.30
C GLY A 116 0.78 -1.05 3.65
N ILE A 117 0.82 -0.95 2.31
CA ILE A 117 1.84 -0.19 1.58
C ILE A 117 1.76 1.30 1.94
N TYR A 118 0.57 1.89 1.97
CA TYR A 118 0.37 3.28 2.37
C TYR A 118 0.94 3.58 3.77
N LEU A 119 0.71 2.72 4.75
CA LEU A 119 1.23 2.89 6.12
C LEU A 119 2.77 2.95 6.18
N THR A 120 3.48 2.41 5.19
CA THR A 120 4.95 2.49 5.15
C THR A 120 5.47 3.91 4.91
N GLN A 121 4.61 4.84 4.43
CA GLN A 121 4.94 6.27 4.27
C GLN A 121 5.33 6.94 5.59
N PHE A 122 4.88 6.38 6.71
CA PHE A 122 5.20 6.90 8.03
C PHE A 122 6.47 6.28 8.61
N THR A 123 7.15 5.40 7.86
CA THR A 123 8.38 4.71 8.28
C THR A 123 9.54 5.11 7.38
N ASP A 124 10.77 5.07 7.90
CA ASP A 124 11.94 5.32 7.06
C ASP A 124 12.25 4.09 6.18
N LEU A 125 12.11 4.26 4.86
CA LEU A 125 12.44 3.26 3.83
C LEU A 125 13.76 3.59 3.11
N SER A 126 14.55 4.56 3.60
CA SER A 126 15.81 4.99 2.99
C SER A 126 16.81 3.83 2.82
N HIS A 127 16.84 2.92 3.78
CA HIS A 127 17.59 1.67 3.71
C HIS A 127 16.73 0.54 3.12
N LYS A 128 17.38 -0.49 2.52
CA LYS A 128 16.69 -1.73 2.06
C LYS A 128 16.20 -2.55 3.26
N THR A 129 15.20 -2.03 3.96
CA THR A 129 14.46 -2.73 5.01
C THR A 129 13.58 -3.81 4.39
N GLN A 130 13.12 -4.76 5.21
CA GLN A 130 12.17 -5.76 4.76
C GLN A 130 10.90 -5.12 4.20
N ALA A 131 10.39 -4.06 4.86
CA ALA A 131 9.22 -3.31 4.39
C ALA A 131 9.47 -2.71 2.99
N ARG A 132 10.62 -2.09 2.76
CA ARG A 132 10.97 -1.56 1.42
C ARG A 132 10.98 -2.65 0.35
N VAL A 133 11.59 -3.81 0.63
CA VAL A 133 11.62 -4.93 -0.33
C VAL A 133 10.20 -5.41 -0.64
N MET A 134 9.31 -5.46 0.35
CA MET A 134 7.91 -5.83 0.14
C MET A 134 7.17 -4.80 -0.71
N VAL A 135 7.37 -3.50 -0.45
CA VAL A 135 6.81 -2.40 -1.24
C VAL A 135 7.27 -2.48 -2.69
N GLU A 136 8.57 -2.65 -2.94
CA GLU A 136 9.13 -2.78 -4.29
C GLU A 136 8.61 -4.03 -5.02
N ASN A 137 8.49 -5.17 -4.33
CA ASN A 137 7.98 -6.40 -4.94
C ASN A 137 6.48 -6.31 -5.28
N LEU A 138 5.66 -5.79 -4.37
CA LEU A 138 4.24 -5.57 -4.63
C LEU A 138 4.02 -4.52 -5.71
N GLY A 139 4.79 -3.43 -5.67
CA GLY A 139 4.67 -2.29 -6.58
C GLY A 139 4.92 -2.61 -8.05
N LYS A 140 5.57 -3.73 -8.37
CA LYS A 140 5.72 -4.23 -9.74
C LYS A 140 4.40 -4.65 -10.37
N HIS A 141 3.42 -5.01 -9.56
CA HIS A 141 2.08 -5.34 -10.04
C HIS A 141 1.21 -4.06 -10.11
N PRO A 142 0.53 -3.77 -11.23
CA PRO A 142 -0.19 -2.50 -11.46
C PRO A 142 -1.18 -2.10 -10.37
N ALA A 143 -1.89 -3.05 -9.77
CA ALA A 143 -2.82 -2.79 -8.65
C ALA A 143 -2.16 -2.10 -7.44
N PHE A 144 -0.84 -2.23 -7.25
CA PHE A 144 -0.14 -1.67 -6.09
C PHE A 144 0.85 -0.56 -6.48
N SER A 145 1.10 -0.35 -7.77
CA SER A 145 2.13 0.58 -8.26
C SER A 145 1.93 1.99 -7.72
N TYR A 146 0.70 2.54 -7.75
CA TYR A 146 0.40 3.86 -7.20
C TYR A 146 0.85 4.02 -5.74
N TYR A 147 0.46 3.06 -4.88
CA TYR A 147 0.77 3.08 -3.46
C TYR A 147 2.27 2.92 -3.21
N ALA A 148 2.92 2.02 -3.93
CA ALA A 148 4.35 1.76 -3.78
C ALA A 148 5.19 2.96 -4.24
N LEU A 149 4.89 3.52 -5.40
CA LEU A 149 5.55 4.73 -5.91
C LEU A 149 5.38 5.91 -4.94
N THR A 150 4.17 6.10 -4.41
CA THR A 150 3.89 7.16 -3.42
C THR A 150 4.65 6.93 -2.13
N ALA A 151 4.70 5.68 -1.63
CA ALA A 151 5.45 5.31 -0.45
C ALA A 151 6.95 5.59 -0.59
N LEU A 152 7.54 5.21 -1.73
CA LEU A 152 8.93 5.45 -2.02
C LEU A 152 9.24 6.94 -2.15
N LEU A 153 8.39 7.74 -2.79
CA LEU A 153 8.60 9.19 -2.88
C LEU A 153 8.57 9.92 -1.55
N ARG A 154 7.73 9.48 -0.60
CA ARG A 154 7.60 10.09 0.73
C ARG A 154 8.71 9.66 1.70
N SER A 155 9.49 8.64 1.38
CA SER A 155 10.67 8.22 2.17
C SER A 155 11.82 9.21 2.04
N ASP A 156 12.62 9.39 3.10
CA ASP A 156 13.86 10.17 3.02
C ASP A 156 14.80 9.57 1.95
N ARG A 157 15.32 10.43 1.06
CA ARG A 157 16.13 10.06 -0.13
C ARG A 157 15.46 9.04 -1.07
N GLY A 158 14.15 8.88 -1.00
CA GLY A 158 13.40 7.85 -1.71
C GLY A 158 13.25 8.05 -3.22
N THR A 159 13.68 9.21 -3.75
CA THR A 159 13.64 9.55 -5.18
C THR A 159 14.33 8.50 -6.06
N HIS A 160 15.49 7.96 -5.65
CA HIS A 160 16.17 6.91 -6.41
C HIS A 160 15.34 5.64 -6.48
N ALA A 161 14.74 5.23 -5.35
CA ALA A 161 13.92 4.02 -5.29
C ALA A 161 12.64 4.15 -6.14
N PHE A 162 12.05 5.35 -6.17
CA PHE A 162 10.92 5.67 -7.06
C PHE A 162 11.31 5.48 -8.53
N TYR A 163 12.44 6.05 -8.97
CA TYR A 163 12.91 5.90 -10.35
C TYR A 163 13.29 4.46 -10.69
N ASP A 164 13.96 3.76 -9.77
CA ASP A 164 14.31 2.34 -9.94
C ASP A 164 13.05 1.50 -10.18
N LEU A 165 12.06 1.61 -9.29
CA LEU A 165 10.80 0.88 -9.43
C LEU A 165 10.10 1.27 -10.74
N GLY A 166 9.92 2.57 -10.98
CA GLY A 166 9.23 3.10 -12.16
C GLY A 166 9.81 2.62 -13.48
N SER A 167 11.13 2.50 -13.56
CA SER A 167 11.84 2.00 -14.75
C SER A 167 11.56 0.52 -15.07
N THR A 168 11.04 -0.25 -14.11
CA THR A 168 10.69 -1.66 -14.26
C THR A 168 9.20 -1.90 -14.53
N LEU A 169 8.37 -0.86 -14.43
CA LEU A 169 6.93 -0.99 -14.61
C LEU A 169 6.57 -1.02 -16.09
N GLU A 170 5.51 -1.77 -16.40
CA GLU A 170 4.89 -1.85 -17.72
C GLU A 170 3.38 -1.53 -17.62
N GLY A 171 2.74 -1.25 -18.75
CA GLY A 171 1.30 -1.00 -18.83
C GLY A 171 0.84 0.13 -17.89
N ARG A 172 -0.26 -0.10 -17.15
CA ARG A 172 -0.84 0.91 -16.26
C ARG A 172 0.09 1.34 -15.13
N GLY A 173 0.92 0.45 -14.61
CA GLY A 173 1.92 0.82 -13.60
C GLY A 173 2.91 1.85 -14.14
N HIS A 174 3.32 1.69 -15.40
CA HIS A 174 4.18 2.66 -16.09
C HIS A 174 3.45 3.99 -16.34
N ASP A 175 2.20 3.95 -16.78
CA ASP A 175 1.38 5.16 -16.97
C ASP A 175 1.28 5.99 -15.68
N MET A 176 1.05 5.33 -14.53
CA MET A 176 1.03 6.00 -13.23
C MET A 176 2.39 6.64 -12.90
N TYR A 177 3.48 5.90 -13.10
CA TYR A 177 4.83 6.40 -12.88
C TYR A 177 5.11 7.64 -13.75
N ASP A 178 4.75 7.62 -15.03
CA ASP A 178 4.95 8.73 -15.96
C ASP A 178 4.22 10.00 -15.50
N ILE A 179 2.97 9.88 -15.07
CA ILE A 179 2.18 11.00 -14.54
C ILE A 179 2.86 11.57 -13.29
N MET A 180 3.24 10.69 -12.35
CA MET A 180 3.87 11.11 -11.09
C MET A 180 5.25 11.75 -11.32
N ALA A 181 6.07 11.19 -12.21
CA ALA A 181 7.39 11.70 -12.54
C ALA A 181 7.32 13.08 -13.20
N ARG A 182 6.37 13.30 -14.12
CA ARG A 182 6.14 14.62 -14.74
C ARG A 182 5.77 15.67 -13.69
N ALA A 183 4.87 15.34 -12.77
CA ALA A 183 4.46 16.26 -11.69
C ALA A 183 5.63 16.64 -10.77
N LEU A 184 6.59 15.75 -10.53
CA LEU A 184 7.81 16.05 -9.76
C LEU A 184 8.73 17.03 -10.50
N LEU A 185 8.92 16.84 -11.81
CA LEU A 185 9.74 17.73 -12.63
C LEU A 185 9.14 19.14 -12.71
N GLU A 186 7.82 19.26 -12.76
CA GLU A 186 7.12 20.55 -12.74
C GLU A 186 7.29 21.28 -11.41
N LYS A 187 7.16 20.58 -10.27
CA LYS A 187 7.40 21.14 -8.94
C LYS A 187 8.84 21.61 -8.73
N GLY A 188 9.82 20.91 -9.30
CA GLY A 188 11.23 21.29 -9.19
C GLY A 188 11.66 22.48 -10.06
N ARG A 189 10.78 22.98 -10.95
CA ARG A 189 11.03 24.14 -11.80
C ARG A 189 10.49 25.46 -11.22
N GLN A 190 9.70 25.40 -10.15
CA GLN A 190 9.17 26.55 -9.41
C GLN A 190 10.08 26.89 -8.22
#